data_AF-R1CY25-F1
#
_entry.id   AF-R1CY25-F1
#
_cell.length_a   1.000
_cell.length_b   1.000
_cell.length_c   1.000
_cell.angle_alpha   90.00
_cell.angle_beta   90.00
_cell.angle_gamma   90.00
#
_symmetry.space_group_name_H-M   'P 1'
#
loop_
_entity.id
_entity.type
_entity.pdbx_description
1 polymer ?
#
loop_
_entity_poly.entity_id
_entity_poly.type
_entity_poly.pdbx_seq_one_letter_code
_entity_poly.pdbx_strand_id
1 'polypeptide(L)'
;MDRRPQAGTTVLDVGGWRVVVTDGHTVLPDGMTHLPDDAFYGHRSALISVVCPSSLVSIGDRAFYSNFYLTSITLPAGLTSIGESAFYYCCSLASISSVDSHALFTFPASLASIGRYAFYAGRIDFAPIMPGSSRTRVTVPATAQIGEEAFPYAATILRVPPASMRAQERLLFFYKGALAYKRCRPGLLGWLERAQIRLGAYGPDGAARQRDLEEFEGDCALAAIHA
;
A
#
# COMPACT_ATOMS: atom_id res chain seq x y z
N MET A 1 8.07 -28.04 -17.03
CA MET A 1 7.08 -28.13 -15.94
C MET A 1 7.80 -28.65 -14.72
N ASP A 2 8.27 -27.77 -13.83
CA ASP A 2 8.70 -28.15 -12.48
C ASP A 2 8.67 -26.90 -11.60
N ARG A 3 7.51 -26.60 -10.98
CA ARG A 3 7.43 -25.57 -9.93
C ARG A 3 7.55 -26.28 -8.60
N ARG A 4 8.79 -26.55 -8.18
CA ARG A 4 9.08 -26.92 -6.79
C ARG A 4 8.51 -25.81 -5.88
N PRO A 5 7.78 -26.14 -4.81
CA PRO A 5 7.37 -25.14 -3.84
C PRO A 5 8.63 -24.58 -3.19
N GLN A 6 8.88 -23.28 -3.37
CA GLN A 6 9.94 -22.59 -2.66
C GLN A 6 9.65 -22.67 -1.16
N ALA A 7 10.64 -23.09 -0.37
CA ALA A 7 10.53 -23.14 1.09
C ALA A 7 10.04 -21.77 1.60
N GLY A 8 8.93 -21.73 2.34
CA GLY A 8 8.30 -20.49 2.82
C GLY A 8 7.06 -20.02 2.06
N THR A 9 6.68 -20.69 0.96
CA THR A 9 5.46 -20.34 0.21
C THR A 9 4.24 -21.16 0.67
N THR A 10 3.23 -20.48 1.20
CA THR A 10 1.93 -21.06 1.59
C THR A 10 0.84 -20.55 0.66
N VAL A 11 -0.01 -21.44 0.13
CA VAL A 11 -1.16 -21.04 -0.69
C VAL A 11 -2.41 -21.11 0.17
N LEU A 12 -3.12 -19.99 0.28
CA LEU A 12 -4.37 -19.84 1.01
C LEU A 12 -5.52 -19.77 0.02
N ASP A 13 -6.67 -20.33 0.39
CA ASP A 13 -7.92 -20.15 -0.34
C ASP A 13 -8.76 -19.12 0.40
N VAL A 14 -9.00 -17.98 -0.26
CA VAL A 14 -9.72 -16.84 0.31
C VAL A 14 -10.88 -16.51 -0.61
N GLY A 15 -12.08 -16.96 -0.25
CA GLY A 15 -13.29 -16.69 -1.03
C GLY A 15 -13.24 -17.22 -2.47
N GLY A 16 -12.59 -18.37 -2.69
CA GLY A 16 -12.42 -18.96 -4.02
C GLY A 16 -11.22 -18.41 -4.79
N TRP A 17 -10.45 -17.50 -4.20
CA TRP A 17 -9.20 -17.01 -4.75
C TRP A 17 -8.00 -17.71 -4.11
N ARG A 18 -7.09 -18.18 -4.95
CA ARG A 18 -5.81 -18.72 -4.50
C ARG A 18 -4.84 -17.58 -4.24
N VAL A 19 -4.60 -17.31 -2.96
CA VAL A 19 -3.67 -16.28 -2.49
C VAL A 19 -2.35 -16.95 -2.15
N VAL A 20 -1.27 -16.49 -2.76
CA VAL A 20 0.07 -17.01 -2.50
C VAL A 20 0.76 -16.12 -1.49
N VAL A 21 1.10 -16.69 -0.34
CA VAL A 21 1.85 -16.04 0.73
C VAL A 21 3.28 -16.55 0.68
N THR A 22 4.25 -15.65 0.52
CA THR A 22 5.67 -15.98 0.49
C THR A 22 6.36 -15.26 1.65
N ASP A 23 6.93 -16.02 2.58
CA ASP A 23 7.66 -15.49 3.76
C ASP A 23 6.85 -14.48 4.59
N GLY A 24 5.53 -14.64 4.63
CA GLY A 24 4.63 -13.72 5.34
C GLY A 24 4.11 -12.54 4.52
N HIS A 25 4.59 -12.37 3.30
CA HIS A 25 4.15 -11.31 2.40
C HIS A 25 3.14 -11.87 1.40
N THR A 26 2.05 -11.13 1.18
CA THR A 26 1.03 -11.53 0.21
C THR A 26 0.57 -10.36 -0.64
N VAL A 27 0.38 -10.66 -1.93
CA VAL A 27 -0.28 -9.77 -2.88
C VAL A 27 -1.60 -10.41 -3.26
N LEU A 28 -2.69 -9.69 -3.03
CA LEU A 28 -4.03 -10.15 -3.36
C LEU A 28 -4.24 -10.07 -4.88
N PRO A 29 -4.93 -11.06 -5.49
CA PRO A 29 -5.03 -11.17 -6.95
C PRO A 29 -5.84 -10.04 -7.58
N ASP A 30 -5.41 -9.59 -8.76
CA ASP A 30 -6.11 -8.58 -9.55
C ASP A 30 -7.52 -9.05 -9.93
N GLY A 31 -8.50 -8.14 -9.81
CA GLY A 31 -9.91 -8.45 -10.06
C GLY A 31 -10.68 -8.86 -8.81
N MET A 32 -10.00 -9.09 -7.68
CA MET A 32 -10.68 -9.23 -6.40
C MET A 32 -11.27 -7.88 -5.97
N THR A 33 -12.59 -7.79 -5.96
CA THR A 33 -13.35 -6.58 -5.60
C THR A 33 -13.79 -6.57 -4.15
N HIS A 34 -13.97 -7.74 -3.54
CA HIS A 34 -14.43 -7.91 -2.17
C HIS A 34 -13.55 -8.95 -1.47
N LEU A 35 -12.99 -8.59 -0.31
CA LEU A 35 -12.33 -9.57 0.58
C LEU A 35 -13.41 -10.16 1.50
N PRO A 36 -13.67 -11.48 1.47
CA PRO A 36 -14.75 -12.09 2.24
C PRO A 36 -14.52 -11.97 3.75
N ASP A 37 -15.59 -12.17 4.50
CA ASP A 37 -15.54 -12.25 5.96
C ASP A 37 -14.62 -13.40 6.40
N ASP A 38 -13.91 -13.20 7.51
CA ASP A 38 -12.97 -14.17 8.10
C ASP A 38 -11.85 -14.66 7.15
N ALA A 39 -11.60 -13.97 6.02
CA ALA A 39 -10.63 -14.32 4.98
C ALA A 39 -9.29 -14.89 5.49
N PHE A 40 -8.70 -14.24 6.49
CA PHE A 40 -7.43 -14.59 7.10
C PHE A 40 -7.52 -14.86 8.61
N TYR A 41 -8.72 -15.12 9.14
CA TYR A 41 -8.94 -15.43 10.56
C TYR A 41 -8.16 -16.67 11.02
N GLY A 42 -8.03 -17.67 10.13
CA GLY A 42 -7.31 -18.92 10.38
C GLY A 42 -5.79 -18.83 10.20
N HIS A 43 -5.27 -17.72 9.68
CA HIS A 43 -3.87 -17.60 9.22
C HIS A 43 -3.04 -16.62 10.06
N ARG A 44 -3.30 -16.62 11.38
CA ARG A 44 -2.81 -15.65 12.40
C ARG A 44 -1.30 -15.47 12.48
N SER A 45 -0.53 -16.47 12.08
CA SER A 45 0.93 -16.50 12.16
C SER A 45 1.61 -16.36 10.80
N ALA A 46 0.84 -16.28 9.72
CA ALA A 46 1.34 -16.40 8.36
C ALA A 46 1.45 -15.06 7.62
N LEU A 47 1.04 -13.93 8.21
CA LEU A 47 1.00 -12.65 7.51
C LEU A 47 1.81 -11.57 8.26
N ILE A 48 2.77 -10.99 7.55
CA ILE A 48 3.61 -9.86 7.95
C ILE A 48 3.20 -8.60 7.18
N SER A 49 2.94 -8.72 5.87
CA SER A 49 2.40 -7.62 5.07
C SER A 49 1.42 -8.06 3.99
N VAL A 50 0.44 -7.21 3.71
CA VAL A 50 -0.58 -7.47 2.69
C VAL A 50 -0.65 -6.29 1.72
N VAL A 51 -0.55 -6.57 0.43
CA VAL A 51 -0.79 -5.60 -0.65
C VAL A 51 -2.13 -5.90 -1.30
N CYS A 52 -3.08 -4.97 -1.17
CA CYS A 52 -4.38 -5.08 -1.81
C CYS A 52 -4.33 -4.59 -3.26
N PRO A 53 -5.03 -5.25 -4.21
CA PRO A 53 -5.11 -4.80 -5.60
C PRO A 53 -5.91 -3.50 -5.68
N SER A 54 -5.66 -2.73 -6.73
CA SER A 54 -6.38 -1.48 -7.01
C SER A 54 -7.88 -1.68 -7.21
N SER A 55 -8.32 -2.89 -7.57
CA SER A 55 -9.72 -3.26 -7.77
C SER A 55 -10.51 -3.50 -6.49
N LEU A 56 -9.84 -3.62 -5.33
CA LEU A 56 -10.52 -3.98 -4.08
C LEU A 56 -11.34 -2.79 -3.56
N VAL A 57 -12.64 -3.03 -3.40
CA VAL A 57 -13.65 -2.04 -2.99
C VAL A 57 -14.00 -2.17 -1.51
N SER A 58 -14.03 -3.40 -0.99
CA SER A 58 -14.45 -3.64 0.41
C SER A 58 -13.66 -4.76 1.08
N ILE A 59 -13.47 -4.59 2.40
CA ILE A 59 -12.92 -5.60 3.30
C ILE A 59 -14.04 -6.09 4.22
N GLY A 60 -14.27 -7.41 4.22
CA GLY A 60 -15.28 -8.08 5.03
C GLY A 60 -15.00 -8.04 6.54
N ASP A 61 -15.98 -8.51 7.30
CA ASP A 61 -15.94 -8.55 8.75
C ASP A 61 -14.87 -9.56 9.20
N ARG A 62 -14.10 -9.20 10.24
CA ARG A 62 -13.04 -10.04 10.81
C ARG A 62 -11.99 -10.56 9.81
N ALA A 63 -11.87 -9.94 8.63
CA ALA A 63 -11.02 -10.44 7.55
C ALA A 63 -9.56 -10.69 7.96
N PHE A 64 -8.99 -9.88 8.85
CA PHE A 64 -7.64 -10.05 9.41
C PHE A 64 -7.63 -10.20 10.94
N TYR A 65 -8.72 -10.64 11.54
CA TYR A 65 -8.85 -10.73 12.99
C TYR A 65 -7.76 -11.64 13.62
N SER A 66 -7.13 -11.15 14.69
CA SER A 66 -6.04 -11.80 15.44
C SER A 66 -4.78 -12.12 14.61
N ASN A 67 -4.47 -11.33 13.58
CA ASN A 67 -3.16 -11.41 12.92
C ASN A 67 -2.10 -10.63 13.70
N PHE A 68 -1.47 -11.31 14.67
CA PHE A 68 -0.53 -10.68 15.60
C PHE A 68 0.75 -10.19 14.94
N TYR A 69 1.16 -10.79 13.83
CA TYR A 69 2.42 -10.48 13.12
C TYR A 69 2.25 -9.50 11.96
N LEU A 70 1.02 -9.11 11.63
CA LEU A 70 0.77 -8.19 10.53
C LEU A 70 1.30 -6.80 10.90
N THR A 71 2.37 -6.37 10.23
CA THR A 71 3.05 -5.10 10.50
C THR A 71 2.55 -3.97 9.62
N SER A 72 2.18 -4.29 8.38
CA SER A 72 1.80 -3.32 7.37
C SER A 72 0.72 -3.83 6.44
N ILE A 73 -0.16 -2.93 6.00
CA ILE A 73 -1.12 -3.20 4.94
C ILE A 73 -1.23 -2.00 4.00
N THR A 74 -1.23 -2.29 2.70
CA THR A 74 -1.45 -1.29 1.65
C THR A 74 -2.89 -1.36 1.16
N LEU A 75 -3.67 -0.33 1.43
CA LEU A 75 -5.07 -0.21 1.01
C LEU A 75 -5.16 0.50 -0.35
N PRO A 76 -6.07 0.10 -1.25
CA PRO A 76 -6.21 0.77 -2.54
C PRO A 76 -7.00 2.08 -2.41
N ALA A 77 -6.75 3.01 -3.33
CA ALA A 77 -7.44 4.31 -3.38
C ALA A 77 -8.97 4.19 -3.58
N GLY A 78 -9.42 3.07 -4.16
CA GLY A 78 -10.83 2.77 -4.42
C GLY A 78 -11.59 2.12 -3.25
N LEU A 79 -10.93 1.83 -2.12
CA LEU A 79 -11.57 1.16 -0.99
C LEU A 79 -12.65 2.05 -0.37
N THR A 80 -13.88 1.54 -0.28
CA THR A 80 -15.04 2.25 0.26
C THR A 80 -15.44 1.78 1.65
N SER A 81 -15.20 0.52 2.01
CA SER A 81 -15.67 -0.02 3.28
C SER A 81 -14.69 -1.00 3.94
N ILE A 82 -14.63 -0.92 5.26
CA ILE A 82 -13.91 -1.84 6.14
C ILE A 82 -14.91 -2.40 7.14
N GLY A 83 -15.01 -3.73 7.21
CA GLY A 83 -15.93 -4.47 8.07
C GLY A 83 -15.67 -4.33 9.57
N GLU A 84 -16.61 -4.83 10.35
CA GLU A 84 -16.53 -4.92 11.81
C GLU A 84 -15.35 -5.83 12.22
N SER A 85 -14.56 -5.37 13.18
CA SER A 85 -13.42 -6.12 13.72
C SER A 85 -12.40 -6.60 12.67
N ALA A 86 -12.35 -5.98 11.48
CA ALA A 86 -11.53 -6.43 10.36
C ALA A 86 -10.04 -6.61 10.72
N PHE A 87 -9.48 -5.75 11.59
CA PHE A 87 -8.09 -5.79 12.10
C PHE A 87 -8.05 -5.86 13.63
N TYR A 88 -9.07 -6.46 14.25
CA TYR A 88 -9.12 -6.63 15.69
C TYR A 88 -7.97 -7.53 16.17
N TYR A 89 -7.33 -7.20 17.29
CA TYR A 89 -6.14 -7.90 17.81
C TYR A 89 -4.90 -7.95 16.88
N CYS A 90 -4.76 -7.05 15.90
CA CYS A 90 -3.53 -6.91 15.11
C CYS A 90 -2.47 -6.07 15.87
N CYS A 91 -1.86 -6.66 16.91
CA CYS A 91 -0.99 -5.95 17.86
C CYS A 91 0.30 -5.36 17.25
N SER A 92 0.83 -5.95 16.18
CA SER A 92 2.04 -5.45 15.50
C SER A 92 1.75 -4.49 14.34
N LEU A 93 0.49 -4.15 14.07
CA LEU A 93 0.12 -3.28 12.95
C LEU A 93 0.63 -1.86 13.21
N ALA A 94 1.76 -1.54 12.62
CA ALA A 94 2.46 -0.27 12.79
C ALA A 94 2.17 0.72 11.66
N SER A 95 1.68 0.24 10.51
CA SER A 95 1.38 1.10 9.38
C SER A 95 0.18 0.61 8.55
N ILE A 96 -0.68 1.57 8.20
CA ILE A 96 -1.71 1.41 7.16
C ILE A 96 -1.46 2.55 6.17
N SER A 97 -1.14 2.22 4.92
CA SER A 97 -0.86 3.22 3.89
C SER A 97 -1.76 3.02 2.67
N SER A 98 -2.24 4.12 2.11
CA SER A 98 -2.92 4.15 0.80
C SER A 98 -1.99 4.55 -0.34
N VAL A 99 -0.80 5.10 -0.02
CA VAL A 99 0.23 5.53 -0.98
C VAL A 99 1.62 5.35 -0.35
N ASP A 100 2.54 4.79 -1.13
CA ASP A 100 3.93 4.44 -0.84
C ASP A 100 4.53 5.08 0.44
N SER A 101 4.63 4.24 1.47
CA SER A 101 5.67 4.14 2.50
C SER A 101 6.07 5.35 3.36
N HIS A 102 5.47 6.54 3.21
CA HIS A 102 5.88 7.72 4.00
C HIS A 102 4.79 8.30 4.91
N ALA A 103 3.53 7.89 4.78
CA ALA A 103 2.43 8.35 5.63
C ALA A 103 1.90 7.20 6.51
N LEU A 104 2.18 7.28 7.81
CA LEU A 104 1.62 6.38 8.82
C LEU A 104 0.10 6.61 8.95
N PHE A 105 -0.71 5.56 8.78
CA PHE A 105 -2.17 5.52 9.01
C PHE A 105 -2.99 6.55 8.23
N THR A 106 -2.81 6.61 6.91
CA THR A 106 -3.66 7.43 6.01
C THR A 106 -4.60 6.54 5.21
N PHE A 107 -5.90 6.68 5.48
CA PHE A 107 -6.95 5.97 4.76
C PHE A 107 -7.26 6.63 3.41
N PRO A 108 -7.76 5.89 2.41
CA PRO A 108 -8.11 6.45 1.12
C PRO A 108 -9.28 7.43 1.25
N ALA A 109 -9.27 8.49 0.43
CA ALA A 109 -10.32 9.51 0.42
C ALA A 109 -11.71 8.95 0.05
N SER A 110 -11.76 7.79 -0.60
CA SER A 110 -12.97 7.08 -1.00
C SER A 110 -13.61 6.29 0.13
N LEU A 111 -12.95 6.17 1.29
CA LEU A 111 -13.45 5.40 2.42
C LEU A 111 -14.74 6.03 2.97
N ALA A 112 -15.83 5.29 2.93
CA ALA A 112 -17.16 5.71 3.36
C ALA A 112 -17.52 5.17 4.75
N SER A 113 -17.08 3.96 5.08
CA SER A 113 -17.45 3.32 6.35
C SER A 113 -16.32 2.48 6.95
N ILE A 114 -16.16 2.60 8.27
CA ILE A 114 -15.29 1.77 9.11
C ILE A 114 -16.17 1.10 10.16
N GLY A 115 -16.17 -0.23 10.19
CA GLY A 115 -16.93 -1.02 11.13
C GLY A 115 -16.52 -0.80 12.60
N ARG A 116 -17.37 -1.26 13.52
CA ARG A 116 -17.06 -1.23 14.96
C ARG A 116 -15.82 -2.04 15.24
N TYR A 117 -15.02 -1.61 16.21
CA TYR A 117 -13.81 -2.31 16.63
C TYR A 117 -12.80 -2.62 15.49
N ALA A 118 -12.91 -2.01 14.31
CA ALA A 118 -12.15 -2.40 13.13
C ALA A 118 -10.63 -2.45 13.38
N PHE A 119 -10.08 -1.53 14.16
CA PHE A 119 -8.66 -1.48 14.55
C PHE A 119 -8.46 -1.54 16.07
N TYR A 120 -9.44 -2.08 16.79
CA TYR A 120 -9.33 -2.18 18.24
C TYR A 120 -8.39 -3.34 18.58
N ALA A 121 -7.22 -3.00 19.11
CA ALA A 121 -6.37 -3.96 19.78
C ALA A 121 -6.95 -4.16 21.19
N GLY A 122 -7.80 -5.17 21.38
CA GLY A 122 -7.99 -5.69 22.72
C GLY A 122 -6.60 -6.09 23.21
N ARG A 123 -6.15 -5.62 24.36
CA ARG A 123 -5.02 -6.28 25.01
C ARG A 123 -5.60 -7.50 25.70
N ILE A 124 -5.16 -8.70 25.32
CA ILE A 124 -5.48 -9.93 26.06
C ILE A 124 -4.67 -10.00 27.38
N ASP A 125 -3.79 -9.02 27.64
CA ASP A 125 -3.01 -8.95 28.87
C ASP A 125 -3.48 -7.83 29.78
N PHE A 126 -3.79 -8.22 31.02
CA PHE A 126 -3.88 -7.41 32.25
C PHE A 126 -2.58 -6.63 32.56
N ALA A 127 -1.99 -5.94 31.58
CA ALA A 127 -0.82 -5.08 31.79
C ALA A 127 -1.24 -3.62 31.57
N PRO A 128 -0.98 -2.73 32.55
CA PRO A 128 -1.43 -1.36 32.49
C PRO A 128 -0.94 -0.72 31.20
N ILE A 129 -1.87 0.05 30.62
CA ILE A 129 -1.64 1.08 29.62
C ILE A 129 -0.28 1.73 29.93
N MET A 130 0.70 1.55 29.05
CA MET A 130 1.87 2.41 29.06
C MET A 130 1.42 3.73 28.43
N PRO A 131 1.18 4.80 29.21
CA PRO A 131 0.79 6.09 28.66
C PRO A 131 2.09 6.70 28.12
N GLY A 132 2.38 6.45 26.85
CA GLY A 132 3.66 6.85 26.26
C GLY A 132 3.94 6.25 24.88
N SER A 133 3.19 5.23 24.47
CA SER A 133 3.23 4.74 23.09
C SER A 133 2.73 5.87 22.16
N SER A 134 3.64 6.32 21.28
CA SER A 134 3.46 7.36 20.26
C SER A 134 2.00 7.62 19.87
N ARG A 135 1.53 8.88 19.97
CA ARG A 135 0.21 9.30 19.47
C ARG A 135 0.08 8.90 18.00
N THR A 136 -0.57 7.76 17.73
CA THR A 136 -0.86 7.34 16.36
C THR A 136 -1.85 8.34 15.79
N ARG A 137 -1.39 9.15 14.83
CA ARG A 137 -2.26 10.06 14.08
C ARG A 137 -2.89 9.27 12.95
N VAL A 138 -4.21 9.26 12.92
CA VAL A 138 -4.99 8.52 11.93
C VAL A 138 -5.75 9.53 11.08
N THR A 139 -5.46 9.58 9.78
CA THR A 139 -6.16 10.48 8.85
C THR A 139 -7.31 9.73 8.19
N VAL A 140 -8.53 10.19 8.45
CA VAL A 140 -9.77 9.64 7.86
C VAL A 140 -10.51 10.72 7.07
N PRO A 141 -11.21 10.34 5.99
CA PRO A 141 -12.07 11.28 5.30
C PRO A 141 -13.18 11.78 6.22
N ALA A 142 -13.47 13.08 6.17
CA ALA A 142 -14.46 13.70 7.05
C ALA A 142 -15.86 13.09 6.88
N THR A 143 -16.15 12.52 5.70
CA THR A 143 -17.40 11.85 5.34
C THR A 143 -17.48 10.40 5.81
N ALA A 144 -16.39 9.79 6.29
CA ALA A 144 -16.44 8.42 6.76
C ALA A 144 -17.25 8.28 8.05
N GLN A 145 -18.17 7.31 8.03
CA GLN A 145 -18.82 6.79 9.23
C GLN A 145 -17.82 5.90 9.96
N ILE A 146 -17.57 6.20 11.23
CA ILE A 146 -16.66 5.44 12.08
C ILE A 146 -17.52 4.73 13.12
N GLY A 147 -17.46 3.41 13.13
CA GLY A 147 -18.12 2.59 14.12
C GLY A 147 -17.58 2.85 15.54
N GLU A 148 -18.38 2.50 16.53
CA GLU A 148 -18.00 2.54 17.93
C GLU A 148 -16.68 1.80 18.17
N GLU A 149 -15.78 2.43 18.94
CA GLU A 149 -14.45 1.92 19.28
C GLU A 149 -13.62 1.40 18.08
N ALA A 150 -13.85 1.92 16.87
CA ALA A 150 -13.14 1.48 15.67
C ALA A 150 -11.61 1.71 15.75
N PHE A 151 -11.16 2.66 16.57
CA PHE A 151 -9.74 2.97 16.81
C PHE A 151 -9.43 2.92 18.31
N PRO A 152 -8.19 2.61 18.72
CA PRO A 152 -7.81 2.60 20.13
C PRO A 152 -7.88 4.01 20.72
N TYR A 153 -8.17 4.11 22.03
CA TYR A 153 -8.32 5.37 22.77
C TYR A 153 -7.10 6.31 22.69
N ALA A 154 -5.91 5.78 22.37
CA ALA A 154 -4.68 6.57 22.20
C ALA A 154 -4.52 7.20 20.80
N ALA A 155 -5.39 6.85 19.83
CA ALA A 155 -5.31 7.37 18.47
C ALA A 155 -5.87 8.79 18.36
N THR A 156 -5.12 9.68 17.72
CA THR A 156 -5.61 11.02 17.36
C THR A 156 -6.21 10.96 15.96
N ILE A 157 -7.53 11.06 15.86
CA ILE A 157 -8.25 11.02 14.59
C ILE A 157 -8.27 12.41 13.96
N LEU A 158 -7.62 12.55 12.81
CA LEU A 158 -7.65 13.73 11.97
C LEU A 158 -8.68 13.54 10.85
N ARG A 159 -9.77 14.30 10.90
CA ARG A 159 -10.76 14.32 9.82
C ARG A 159 -10.34 15.33 8.76
N VAL A 160 -10.14 14.86 7.53
CA VAL A 160 -9.77 15.72 6.39
C VAL A 160 -10.84 15.61 5.31
N PRO A 161 -11.30 16.72 4.72
CA PRO A 161 -12.24 16.66 3.60
C PRO A 161 -11.67 15.82 2.43
N PRO A 162 -12.47 14.94 1.79
CA PRO A 162 -11.99 14.13 0.67
C PRO A 162 -11.37 14.94 -0.48
N ALA A 163 -11.88 16.16 -0.72
CA ALA A 163 -11.30 17.07 -1.71
C ALA A 163 -9.87 17.49 -1.37
N SER A 164 -9.59 17.77 -0.08
CA SER A 164 -8.26 18.13 0.40
C SER A 164 -7.30 16.94 0.36
N MET A 165 -7.77 15.73 0.69
CA MET A 165 -6.96 14.50 0.58
C MET A 165 -6.56 14.24 -0.87
N ARG A 166 -7.50 14.34 -1.81
CA ARG A 166 -7.21 14.22 -3.26
C ARG A 166 -6.28 15.31 -3.76
N ALA A 167 -6.40 16.54 -3.24
CA ALA A 167 -5.49 17.63 -3.57
C ALA A 167 -4.08 17.34 -3.05
N GLN A 168 -3.94 16.81 -1.83
CA GLN A 168 -2.67 16.37 -1.26
C GLN A 168 -2.04 15.22 -2.04
N GLU A 169 -2.83 14.22 -2.44
CA GLU A 169 -2.37 13.12 -3.30
C GLU A 169 -1.88 13.63 -4.66
N ARG A 170 -2.64 14.54 -5.29
CA ARG A 170 -2.23 15.18 -6.55
C ARG A 170 -0.94 15.97 -6.37
N LEU A 171 -0.83 16.78 -5.32
CA LEU A 171 0.38 17.53 -5.03
C LEU A 171 1.58 16.61 -4.76
N LEU A 172 1.38 15.51 -4.04
CA LEU A 172 2.41 14.52 -3.80
C LEU A 172 2.84 13.83 -5.10
N PHE A 173 1.90 13.52 -5.98
CA PHE A 173 2.18 13.00 -7.32
C PHE A 173 3.01 13.99 -8.14
N PHE A 174 2.61 15.27 -8.18
CA PHE A 174 3.38 16.32 -8.84
C PHE A 174 4.78 16.49 -8.22
N TYR A 175 4.90 16.44 -6.89
CA TYR A 175 6.18 16.54 -6.20
C TYR A 175 7.09 15.35 -6.51
N LYS A 176 6.57 14.11 -6.44
CA LYS A 176 7.30 12.89 -6.85
C LYS A 176 7.75 12.98 -8.30
N GLY A 177 6.87 13.43 -9.20
CA GLY A 177 7.20 13.67 -10.61
C GLY A 177 8.27 14.74 -10.81
N ALA A 178 8.19 15.86 -10.09
CA ALA A 178 9.18 16.93 -10.15
C ALA A 178 10.54 16.50 -9.56
N LEU A 179 10.54 15.69 -8.50
CA LEU A 179 11.75 15.12 -7.91
C LEU A 179 12.39 14.08 -8.86
N ALA A 180 11.59 13.19 -9.44
CA ALA A 180 12.03 12.25 -10.46
C ALA A 180 12.64 12.99 -11.66
N TYR A 181 11.96 14.04 -12.15
CA TYR A 181 12.48 14.91 -13.19
C TYR A 181 13.79 15.58 -12.80
N LYS A 182 13.89 16.15 -11.59
CA LYS A 182 15.14 16.77 -11.09
C LYS A 182 16.30 15.78 -11.07
N ARG A 183 16.04 14.51 -10.71
CA ARG A 183 17.05 13.43 -10.70
C ARG A 183 17.42 12.97 -12.12
N CYS A 184 16.47 12.89 -13.04
CA CYS A 184 16.70 12.48 -14.42
C CYS A 184 17.24 13.61 -15.32
N ARG A 185 17.10 14.87 -14.91
CA ARG A 185 17.51 16.07 -15.66
C ARG A 185 18.97 16.02 -16.17
N PRO A 186 19.98 15.59 -15.38
CA PRO A 186 21.35 15.49 -15.87
C PRO A 186 21.51 14.45 -16.98
N GLY A 187 20.87 13.28 -16.84
CA GLY A 187 20.85 12.23 -17.87
C GLY A 187 20.11 12.65 -19.13
N LEU A 188 18.99 13.38 -18.97
CA LEU A 188 18.19 13.92 -20.06
C LEU A 188 18.97 14.95 -20.89
N LEU A 189 19.68 15.86 -20.22
CA LEU A 189 20.53 16.85 -20.90
C LEU A 189 21.69 16.18 -21.65
N GLY A 190 22.36 15.22 -21.02
CA GLY A 190 23.42 14.46 -21.68
C GLY A 190 22.91 13.65 -22.88
N TRP A 191 21.71 13.10 -22.79
CA TRP A 191 21.05 12.41 -23.90
C TRP A 191 20.68 13.38 -25.04
N LEU A 192 20.09 14.54 -24.72
CA LEU A 192 19.73 15.56 -25.71
C LEU A 192 20.97 16.09 -26.46
N GLU A 193 22.09 16.31 -25.77
CA GLU A 193 23.35 16.70 -26.39
C GLU A 193 23.87 15.62 -27.35
N ARG A 194 23.86 14.35 -26.93
CA ARG A 194 24.25 13.21 -27.80
C ARG A 194 23.33 13.07 -29.01
N ALA A 195 22.02 13.19 -28.80
CA ALA A 195 21.02 13.12 -29.85
C ALA A 195 21.20 14.26 -30.86
N GLN A 196 21.50 15.48 -30.39
CA GLN A 196 21.69 16.65 -31.25
C GLN A 196 22.98 16.57 -32.09
N ILE A 197 24.05 16.00 -31.53
CA ILE A 197 25.29 15.70 -32.26
C ILE A 197 25.06 14.62 -33.33
N ARG A 198 24.17 13.66 -33.08
CA ARG A 198 23.90 12.51 -33.97
C ARG A 198 22.73 12.69 -34.93
N LEU A 199 22.08 13.87 -34.98
CA LEU A 199 20.92 14.14 -35.85
C LEU A 199 21.16 13.86 -37.36
N GLY A 200 22.42 13.78 -37.81
CA GLY A 200 22.79 13.35 -39.17
C GLY A 200 23.32 11.90 -39.30
N ALA A 201 23.49 11.17 -38.21
CA ALA A 201 24.07 9.82 -38.14
C ALA A 201 23.05 8.71 -37.79
N TYR A 202 21.81 9.08 -37.45
CA TYR A 202 20.73 8.12 -37.26
C TYR A 202 20.28 7.60 -38.64
N GLY A 203 20.80 6.43 -39.02
CA GLY A 203 20.37 5.71 -40.23
C GLY A 203 18.87 5.35 -40.21
N PRO A 204 18.30 5.00 -41.38
CA PRO A 204 16.86 4.81 -41.57
C PRO A 204 16.24 3.73 -40.67
N ASP A 205 17.04 2.79 -40.19
CA ASP A 205 16.59 1.63 -39.41
C ASP A 205 16.33 1.95 -37.93
N GLY A 206 16.63 3.17 -37.45
CA GLY A 206 16.29 3.62 -36.10
C GLY A 206 17.02 2.92 -34.94
N ALA A 207 17.82 1.88 -35.20
CA ALA A 207 18.49 1.07 -34.17
C ALA A 207 19.43 1.87 -33.25
N ALA A 208 20.09 2.90 -33.77
CA ALA A 208 20.92 3.78 -32.96
C ALA A 208 20.08 4.68 -32.02
N ARG A 209 18.88 5.08 -32.45
CA ARG A 209 17.93 5.83 -31.61
C ARG A 209 17.38 4.95 -30.48
N GLN A 210 17.09 3.68 -30.79
CA GLN A 210 16.61 2.70 -29.82
C GLN A 210 17.65 2.40 -28.73
N ARG A 211 18.92 2.21 -29.11
CA ARG A 211 20.01 2.01 -28.12
C ARG A 211 20.23 3.21 -27.20
N ASP A 212 20.23 4.42 -27.76
CA ASP A 212 20.40 5.64 -26.97
C ASP A 212 19.18 5.86 -26.02
N LEU A 213 17.99 5.39 -26.40
CA LEU A 213 16.78 5.40 -25.54
C LEU A 213 16.90 4.37 -24.40
N GLU A 214 17.30 3.14 -24.71
CA GLU A 214 17.50 2.07 -23.71
C GLU A 214 18.57 2.44 -22.67
N GLU A 215 19.64 3.12 -23.09
CA GLU A 215 20.68 3.65 -22.21
C GLU A 215 20.14 4.78 -21.30
N PHE A 216 19.33 5.69 -21.84
CA PHE A 216 18.66 6.74 -21.07
C PHE A 216 17.66 6.18 -20.05
N GLU A 217 16.86 5.20 -20.46
CA GLU A 217 15.91 4.51 -19.58
C GLU A 217 16.64 3.76 -18.47
N GLY A 218 17.77 3.12 -18.78
CA GLY A 218 18.66 2.49 -17.80
C GLY A 218 19.25 3.47 -16.78
N ASP A 219 19.78 4.61 -17.24
CA ASP A 219 20.33 5.66 -16.37
C ASP A 219 19.25 6.28 -15.47
N CYS A 220 18.05 6.50 -16.00
CA CYS A 220 16.91 6.99 -15.23
C CYS A 220 16.42 5.96 -14.21
N ALA A 221 16.40 4.67 -14.56
CA ALA A 221 16.03 3.60 -13.64
C ALA A 221 17.03 3.48 -12.47
N LEU A 222 18.34 3.54 -12.74
CA LEU A 222 19.37 3.58 -11.70
C LEU A 222 19.21 4.80 -10.77
N ALA A 223 18.94 5.98 -11.32
CA ALA A 223 18.69 7.19 -10.53
C ALA A 223 17.38 7.13 -9.70
N ALA A 224 16.43 6.29 -10.09
CA ALA A 224 15.17 6.05 -9.39
C ALA A 224 15.29 4.99 -8.26
N ILE A 225 16.21 4.02 -8.38
CA ILE A 225 16.38 2.92 -7.41
C ILE A 225 17.05 3.37 -6.09
N HIS A 226 17.86 4.44 -6.10
CA HIS A 226 18.46 5.04 -4.89
C HIS A 226 17.50 6.01 -4.15
N ALA A 227 16.19 5.73 -4.16
CA ALA A 227 15.15 6.54 -3.52
C ALA A 227 14.85 6.12 -2.09
#